data_AF-A0AAN6U5B1-F1
#
_entry.id   AF-A0AAN6U5B1-F1
#
_cell.length_a   1.000
_cell.length_b   1.000
_cell.length_c   1.000
_cell.angle_alpha   90.00
_cell.angle_beta   90.00
_cell.angle_gamma   90.00
#
_symmetry.space_group_name_H-M   'P 1'
#
loop_
_entity.id
_entity.type
_entity.pdbx_description
1 polymer ?
#
loop_
_entity_poly.entity_id
_entity_poly.type
_entity_poly.pdbx_seq_one_letter_code
_entity_poly.pdbx_strand_id
1 'polypeptide(L)'
;METRTKDTTTTRADHFARSARVQGLKSRAAFKLLELDSKYHLFRRGKGQVVVDLGYAPGSWSQVALDRTAPNGTVVGIDIIPAQPPKGVSTIQGNFLSPGVQAMVKQFLLEGEKKKRAERAAARNVIKGEAEADWLNEVADRPSYIVLERMAAHESEVNSGVSFAASSTPTSHDDESIHSNARGEKRPNLRLVVLSDMSAPWPQTHGFSIKTLSNPYIRMMNTSGIAFKDHAGSMDLCHAALSFASDTLKPGGNFVCKFYQGPEDKAFEALLRKMFAKVHREKPESSRSVSLHS
;
A
#
# COMPACT_ATOMS: atom_id res chain seq x y z
N MET A 1 -32.81 40.53 23.41
CA MET A 1 -32.62 39.81 22.14
C MET A 1 -31.18 39.30 22.11
N GLU A 2 -30.95 38.09 22.59
CA GLU A 2 -29.63 37.46 22.51
C GLU A 2 -29.45 36.80 21.14
N THR A 3 -28.49 37.29 20.37
CA THR A 3 -28.09 36.73 19.08
C THR A 3 -27.33 35.42 19.31
N ARG A 4 -28.01 34.30 19.09
CA ARG A 4 -27.45 32.96 19.05
C ARG A 4 -26.49 32.84 17.85
N THR A 5 -25.20 32.94 18.10
CA THR A 5 -24.16 32.61 17.12
C THR A 5 -24.31 31.15 16.70
N LYS A 6 -24.70 30.93 15.43
CA LYS A 6 -24.79 29.58 14.84
C LYS A 6 -23.37 29.05 14.67
N ASP A 7 -23.04 28.02 15.43
CA ASP A 7 -21.77 27.29 15.35
C ASP A 7 -21.64 26.60 13.98
N THR A 8 -20.83 27.16 13.09
CA THR A 8 -20.63 26.72 11.71
C THR A 8 -19.87 25.39 11.61
N THR A 9 -19.23 24.93 12.70
CA THR A 9 -18.36 23.74 12.70
C THR A 9 -19.13 22.41 12.67
N THR A 10 -20.34 22.38 13.25
CA THR A 10 -21.19 21.18 13.29
C THR A 10 -21.70 20.82 11.88
N THR A 11 -22.02 21.82 11.06
CA THR A 11 -22.53 21.67 9.69
C THR A 11 -21.57 20.96 8.73
N ARG A 12 -20.26 21.27 8.80
CA ARG A 12 -19.25 20.72 7.87
C ARG A 12 -18.89 19.27 8.22
N ALA A 13 -18.83 18.95 9.51
CA ALA A 13 -18.60 17.60 10.01
C ALA A 13 -19.73 16.62 9.64
N ASP A 14 -20.96 17.12 9.65
CA ASP A 14 -22.17 16.39 9.28
C ASP A 14 -22.28 16.17 7.76
N HIS A 15 -21.82 17.13 6.95
CA HIS A 15 -21.80 16.97 5.49
C HIS A 15 -20.98 15.74 5.07
N PHE A 16 -19.74 15.60 5.54
CA PHE A 16 -18.91 14.44 5.17
C PHE A 16 -19.46 13.11 5.70
N ALA A 17 -20.11 13.10 6.87
CA ALA A 17 -20.76 11.89 7.36
C ALA A 17 -21.94 11.47 6.46
N ARG A 18 -22.76 12.43 6.01
CA ARG A 18 -23.83 12.19 5.04
C ARG A 18 -23.28 11.73 3.69
N SER A 19 -22.27 12.41 3.16
CA SER A 19 -21.65 12.05 1.87
C SER A 19 -21.01 10.67 1.90
N ALA A 20 -20.36 10.28 3.01
CA ALA A 20 -19.83 8.93 3.16
C ALA A 20 -20.95 7.89 3.03
N ARG A 21 -22.08 8.11 3.69
CA ARG A 21 -23.24 7.21 3.60
C ARG A 21 -23.80 7.13 2.18
N VAL A 22 -23.90 8.26 1.48
CA VAL A 22 -24.36 8.31 0.08
C VAL A 22 -23.40 7.55 -0.85
N GLN A 23 -22.10 7.64 -0.61
CA GLN A 23 -21.07 6.97 -1.41
C GLN A 23 -20.77 5.52 -0.96
N GLY A 24 -21.53 4.98 0.01
CA GLY A 24 -21.29 3.62 0.53
C GLY A 24 -19.95 3.45 1.26
N LEU A 25 -19.37 4.55 1.75
CA LEU A 25 -18.12 4.55 2.49
C LEU A 25 -18.36 4.24 3.97
N LYS A 26 -17.51 3.41 4.57
CA LYS A 26 -17.61 2.99 5.98
C LYS A 26 -17.55 4.14 6.98
N SER A 27 -16.87 5.24 6.65
CA SER A 27 -16.80 6.44 7.50
C SER A 27 -16.36 7.68 6.72
N ARG A 28 -16.58 8.86 7.31
CA ARG A 28 -16.06 10.15 6.79
C ARG A 28 -14.53 10.22 6.71
N ALA A 29 -13.79 9.35 7.40
CA ALA A 29 -12.34 9.33 7.35
C ALA A 29 -11.82 8.91 5.97
N ALA A 30 -12.62 8.18 5.17
CA ALA A 30 -12.30 7.83 3.78
C ALA A 30 -11.94 9.07 2.93
N PHE A 31 -12.62 10.20 3.15
CA PHE A 31 -12.35 11.43 2.39
C PHE A 31 -10.95 11.97 2.60
N LYS A 32 -10.34 11.76 3.77
CA LYS A 32 -8.95 12.16 4.03
C LYS A 32 -7.99 11.41 3.12
N LEU A 33 -8.13 10.09 3.06
CA LEU A 33 -7.26 9.25 2.23
C LEU A 33 -7.48 9.51 0.73
N LEU A 34 -8.73 9.76 0.31
CA LEU A 34 -9.05 10.16 -1.07
C LEU A 34 -8.40 11.49 -1.44
N GLU A 35 -8.42 12.48 -0.54
CA GLU A 35 -7.78 13.78 -0.74
C GLU A 35 -6.25 13.64 -0.85
N LEU A 36 -5.64 12.87 0.07
CA LEU A 36 -4.20 12.61 0.07
C LEU A 36 -3.75 11.85 -1.19
N ASP A 37 -4.49 10.81 -1.60
CA ASP A 37 -4.18 10.07 -2.83
C ASP A 37 -4.33 10.94 -4.09
N SER A 38 -5.30 11.85 -4.10
CA SER A 38 -5.47 12.79 -5.22
C SER A 38 -4.29 13.76 -5.34
N LYS A 39 -3.74 14.23 -4.21
CA LYS A 39 -2.60 15.15 -4.16
C LYS A 39 -1.25 14.48 -4.43
N TYR A 40 -1.04 13.28 -3.90
CA TYR A 40 0.28 12.64 -3.88
C TYR A 40 0.40 11.33 -4.65
N HIS A 41 -0.70 10.84 -5.24
CA HIS A 41 -0.73 9.59 -6.01
C HIS A 41 -0.12 8.42 -5.21
N LEU A 42 -0.64 8.22 -3.99
CA LEU A 42 -0.17 7.22 -3.04
C LEU A 42 -0.30 5.81 -3.60
N PHE A 43 -1.37 5.56 -4.37
CA PHE A 43 -1.69 4.26 -4.95
C PHE A 43 -1.42 4.18 -6.45
N ARG A 44 -1.05 2.99 -6.91
CA ARG A 44 -0.74 2.65 -8.30
C ARG A 44 -1.64 1.50 -8.75
N ARG A 45 -2.67 1.86 -9.52
CA ARG A 45 -3.66 0.92 -10.09
C ARG A 45 -2.99 -0.17 -10.94
N GLY A 46 -3.52 -1.38 -10.88
CA GLY A 46 -3.09 -2.52 -11.71
C GLY A 46 -1.70 -3.11 -11.42
N LYS A 47 -0.84 -2.43 -10.65
CA LYS A 47 0.54 -2.87 -10.38
C LYS A 47 0.68 -3.89 -9.24
N GLY A 48 -0.43 -4.39 -8.72
CA GLY A 48 -0.47 -5.37 -7.65
C GLY A 48 0.19 -4.89 -6.36
N GLN A 49 -0.04 -3.61 -6.00
CA GLN A 49 0.44 -3.05 -4.73
C GLN A 49 -0.17 -3.79 -3.54
N VAL A 50 0.59 -3.85 -2.46
CA VAL A 50 0.11 -4.37 -1.18
C VAL A 50 0.01 -3.21 -0.20
N VAL A 51 -1.11 -3.11 0.50
CA VAL A 51 -1.38 -2.05 1.46
C VAL A 51 -1.56 -2.66 2.84
N VAL A 52 -0.84 -2.13 3.81
CA VAL A 52 -0.99 -2.46 5.23
C VAL A 52 -1.68 -1.28 5.90
N ASP A 53 -2.84 -1.51 6.50
CA ASP A 53 -3.65 -0.48 7.17
C ASP A 53 -3.63 -0.71 8.70
N LEU A 54 -2.87 0.11 9.42
CA LEU A 54 -2.67 0.02 10.87
C LEU A 54 -3.72 0.86 11.60
N GLY A 55 -4.49 0.23 12.49
CA GLY A 55 -5.66 0.86 13.11
C GLY A 55 -6.82 0.99 12.13
N TYR A 56 -7.09 -0.08 11.37
CA TYR A 56 -7.97 -0.01 10.20
C TYR A 56 -9.45 0.21 10.54
N ALA A 57 -9.92 -0.14 11.75
CA ALA A 57 -11.35 -0.13 12.08
C ALA A 57 -11.94 1.30 11.99
N PRO A 58 -13.10 1.50 11.35
CA PRO A 58 -14.08 0.52 10.86
C PRO A 58 -13.85 0.00 9.43
N GLY A 59 -12.73 0.35 8.80
CA GLY A 59 -12.30 -0.13 7.49
C GLY A 59 -12.45 0.86 6.34
N SER A 60 -12.66 2.15 6.63
CA SER A 60 -12.84 3.17 5.58
C SER A 60 -11.59 3.42 4.74
N TRP A 61 -10.40 3.37 5.33
CA TRP A 61 -9.14 3.55 4.60
C TRP A 61 -8.81 2.30 3.79
N SER A 62 -8.95 1.12 4.39
CA SER A 62 -8.87 -0.17 3.70
C SER A 62 -9.80 -0.29 2.49
N GLN A 63 -11.04 0.19 2.58
CA GLN A 63 -11.99 0.23 1.46
C GLN A 63 -11.43 1.07 0.29
N VAL A 64 -11.01 2.30 0.59
CA VAL A 64 -10.42 3.21 -0.41
C VAL A 64 -9.14 2.61 -1.00
N ALA A 65 -8.27 2.04 -0.17
CA ALA A 65 -7.03 1.42 -0.61
C ALA A 65 -7.28 0.26 -1.58
N LEU A 66 -8.28 -0.59 -1.31
CA LEU A 66 -8.64 -1.69 -2.20
C LEU A 66 -9.11 -1.17 -3.55
N ASP A 67 -10.04 -0.21 -3.56
CA ASP A 67 -10.57 0.40 -4.78
C ASP A 67 -9.47 1.08 -5.60
N ARG A 68 -8.52 1.76 -4.94
CA ARG A 68 -7.41 2.49 -5.57
C ARG A 68 -6.27 1.59 -6.04
N THR A 69 -6.17 0.37 -5.54
CA THR A 69 -5.13 -0.60 -5.95
C THR A 69 -5.65 -1.71 -6.86
N ALA A 70 -6.97 -1.77 -7.09
CA ALA A 70 -7.63 -2.67 -8.03
C ALA A 70 -7.00 -2.67 -9.45
N PRO A 71 -7.17 -3.77 -10.22
CA PRO A 71 -7.80 -5.04 -9.82
C PRO A 71 -6.91 -5.97 -8.97
N ASN A 72 -5.59 -5.78 -8.99
CA ASN A 72 -4.63 -6.75 -8.43
C ASN A 72 -4.10 -6.37 -7.03
N GLY A 73 -4.69 -5.34 -6.42
CA GLY A 73 -4.32 -4.85 -5.10
C GLY A 73 -4.55 -5.89 -4.00
N THR A 74 -3.74 -5.84 -2.96
CA THR A 74 -3.94 -6.64 -1.75
C THR A 74 -3.95 -5.72 -0.56
N VAL A 75 -4.95 -5.82 0.31
CA VAL A 75 -5.05 -4.97 1.50
C VAL A 75 -5.15 -5.86 2.74
N VAL A 76 -4.35 -5.56 3.76
CA VAL A 76 -4.45 -6.17 5.09
C VAL A 76 -4.64 -5.09 6.15
N GLY A 77 -5.73 -5.19 6.90
CA GLY A 77 -6.05 -4.32 8.02
C GLY A 77 -5.66 -4.94 9.36
N ILE A 78 -5.04 -4.15 10.24
CA ILE A 78 -4.67 -4.58 11.59
C ILE A 78 -5.39 -3.68 12.59
N ASP A 79 -6.14 -4.27 13.52
CA ASP A 79 -6.81 -3.51 14.57
C ASP A 79 -7.04 -4.36 15.82
N ILE A 80 -7.06 -3.74 16.99
CA ILE A 80 -7.45 -4.40 18.24
C ILE A 80 -8.96 -4.62 18.27
N ILE A 81 -9.72 -3.68 17.69
CA ILE A 81 -11.16 -3.66 17.65
C ILE A 81 -11.65 -4.63 16.57
N PRO A 82 -12.51 -5.59 16.93
CA PRO A 82 -13.15 -6.44 15.94
C PRO A 82 -14.04 -5.57 15.05
N ALA A 83 -13.81 -5.65 13.74
CA ALA A 83 -14.62 -4.98 12.74
C ALA A 83 -14.85 -5.92 11.55
N GLN A 84 -16.00 -5.79 10.89
CA GLN A 84 -16.28 -6.54 9.68
C GLN A 84 -15.52 -5.91 8.50
N PRO A 85 -14.55 -6.61 7.90
CA PRO A 85 -13.75 -6.05 6.81
C PRO A 85 -14.60 -5.73 5.58
N PRO A 86 -14.21 -4.70 4.80
CA PRO A 86 -14.71 -4.55 3.44
C PRO A 86 -14.43 -5.82 2.61
N LYS A 87 -15.32 -6.14 1.67
CA LYS A 87 -15.16 -7.31 0.79
C LYS A 87 -13.82 -7.23 0.06
N GLY A 88 -13.00 -8.28 0.15
CA GLY A 88 -11.68 -8.34 -0.48
C GLY A 88 -10.51 -7.82 0.37
N VAL A 89 -10.77 -7.32 1.59
CA VAL A 89 -9.74 -6.93 2.56
C VAL A 89 -9.48 -8.08 3.53
N SER A 90 -8.22 -8.45 3.71
CA SER A 90 -7.79 -9.39 4.76
C SER A 90 -7.60 -8.64 6.09
N THR A 91 -7.76 -9.31 7.24
CA THR A 91 -7.60 -8.66 8.54
C THR A 91 -6.89 -9.52 9.56
N ILE A 92 -6.10 -8.88 10.42
CA ILE A 92 -5.52 -9.47 11.62
C ILE A 92 -6.04 -8.68 12.81
N GLN A 93 -6.76 -9.34 13.71
CA GLN A 93 -7.19 -8.72 14.95
C GLN A 93 -6.09 -8.86 16.00
N GLY A 94 -5.58 -7.74 16.52
CA GLY A 94 -4.56 -7.74 17.55
C GLY A 94 -3.90 -6.39 17.79
N ASN A 95 -3.15 -6.30 18.89
CA ASN A 95 -2.34 -5.12 19.18
C ASN A 95 -1.13 -5.08 18.25
N PHE A 96 -1.08 -4.11 17.36
CA PHE A 96 0.04 -3.93 16.42
C PHE A 96 1.40 -3.74 17.10
N LEU A 97 1.43 -3.23 18.34
CA LEU A 97 2.67 -3.13 19.12
C LEU A 97 3.19 -4.49 19.59
N SER A 98 2.39 -5.56 19.52
CA SER A 98 2.81 -6.91 19.86
C SER A 98 3.76 -7.47 18.79
N PRO A 99 4.95 -8.00 19.18
CA PRO A 99 5.85 -8.67 18.26
C PRO A 99 5.19 -9.83 17.51
N GLY A 100 4.27 -10.56 18.15
CA GLY A 100 3.53 -11.64 17.53
C GLY A 100 2.62 -11.16 16.39
N VAL A 101 1.95 -10.01 16.57
CA VAL A 101 1.11 -9.41 15.53
C VAL A 101 1.97 -8.90 14.38
N GLN A 102 3.09 -8.25 14.67
CA GLN A 102 4.03 -7.81 13.63
C GLN A 102 4.60 -9.00 12.83
N ALA A 103 4.91 -10.12 13.49
CA ALA A 103 5.35 -11.34 12.83
C ALA A 103 4.26 -11.92 11.92
N MET A 104 2.99 -11.94 12.35
CA MET A 104 1.87 -12.36 11.50
C MET A 104 1.73 -11.47 10.26
N VAL A 105 1.87 -10.16 10.40
CA VAL A 105 1.83 -9.23 9.24
C VAL A 105 3.00 -9.51 8.31
N LYS A 106 4.23 -9.63 8.82
CA LYS A 106 5.42 -9.95 8.02
C LYS A 106 5.24 -11.27 7.27
N GLN A 107 4.68 -12.29 7.92
CA GLN A 107 4.38 -13.58 7.31
C GLN A 107 3.34 -13.46 6.18
N PHE A 108 2.24 -12.73 6.40
CA PHE A 108 1.24 -12.46 5.37
C PHE A 108 1.86 -11.80 4.13
N LEU A 109 2.78 -10.85 4.33
CA LEU A 109 3.50 -10.20 3.22
C LEU A 109 4.38 -11.19 2.45
N LEU A 110 5.11 -12.06 3.15
CA LEU A 110 5.96 -13.08 2.52
C LEU A 110 5.15 -14.10 1.71
N GLU A 111 4.01 -14.53 2.25
CA GLU A 111 3.09 -15.45 1.55
C GLU A 111 2.47 -14.80 0.31
N GLY A 112 2.06 -13.53 0.42
CA GLY A 112 1.56 -12.75 -0.71
C GLY A 112 2.59 -12.59 -1.83
N GLU A 113 3.87 -12.43 -1.48
CA GLU A 113 4.96 -12.41 -2.47
C GLU A 113 5.15 -13.76 -3.14
N LYS A 114 5.20 -14.86 -2.37
CA LYS A 114 5.34 -16.22 -2.91
C LYS A 114 4.21 -16.53 -3.89
N LYS A 115 2.98 -16.18 -3.54
CA LYS A 115 1.81 -16.33 -4.40
C LYS A 115 1.95 -15.54 -5.70
N LYS A 116 2.27 -14.24 -5.63
CA LYS A 116 2.47 -13.41 -6.82
C LYS A 116 3.62 -13.89 -7.71
N ARG A 117 4.69 -14.43 -7.11
CA ARG A 117 5.81 -15.02 -7.85
C ARG A 117 5.37 -16.29 -8.58
N ALA A 118 4.60 -17.16 -7.92
CA ALA A 118 4.07 -18.38 -8.53
C ALA A 118 3.10 -18.05 -9.70
N GLU A 119 2.19 -17.08 -9.51
CA GLU A 119 1.27 -16.62 -10.56
C GLU A 119 2.01 -16.08 -11.78
N ARG A 120 3.07 -15.28 -11.59
CA ARG A 120 3.91 -14.78 -12.70
C ARG A 120 4.66 -15.90 -13.41
N ALA A 121 5.17 -16.88 -12.67
CA ALA A 121 5.86 -18.03 -13.25
C ALA A 121 4.89 -18.88 -14.09
N ALA A 122 3.68 -19.12 -13.57
CA ALA A 122 2.63 -19.83 -14.30
C ALA A 122 2.21 -19.09 -15.58
N ALA A 123 1.93 -17.77 -15.50
CA ALA A 123 1.59 -16.97 -16.66
C ALA A 123 2.68 -16.97 -17.74
N ARG A 124 3.96 -16.91 -17.34
CA ARG A 124 5.09 -17.03 -18.28
C ARG A 124 5.14 -18.38 -18.98
N ASN A 125 4.85 -19.47 -18.27
CA ASN A 125 4.83 -20.81 -18.85
C ASN A 125 3.68 -20.98 -19.84
N VAL A 126 2.52 -20.38 -19.59
CA VAL A 126 1.39 -20.37 -20.53
C VAL A 126 1.77 -19.66 -21.83
N ILE A 127 2.32 -18.44 -21.74
CA ILE A 127 2.75 -17.67 -22.92
C ILE A 127 3.82 -18.42 -23.72
N LYS A 128 4.77 -19.10 -23.04
CA LYS A 128 5.80 -19.91 -23.72
C LYS A 128 5.17 -21.10 -24.46
N GLY A 129 4.20 -21.78 -23.86
CA GLY A 129 3.49 -22.88 -24.48
C GLY A 129 2.65 -22.45 -25.69
N GLU A 130 1.97 -21.30 -25.60
CA GLU A 130 1.24 -20.71 -26.73
C GLU A 130 2.19 -20.32 -27.87
N ALA A 131 3.31 -19.65 -27.58
CA ALA A 131 4.29 -19.30 -28.60
C ALA A 131 4.96 -20.53 -29.26
N GLU A 132 5.21 -21.60 -28.51
CA GLU A 132 5.68 -22.87 -29.08
C GLU A 132 4.62 -23.52 -29.97
N ALA A 133 3.35 -23.49 -29.57
CA ALA A 133 2.23 -24.01 -30.38
C ALA A 133 2.02 -23.19 -31.67
N ASP A 134 2.10 -21.86 -31.59
CA ASP A 134 2.01 -20.97 -32.76
C ASP A 134 3.17 -21.22 -33.73
N TRP A 135 4.40 -21.37 -33.23
CA TRP A 135 5.56 -21.72 -34.06
C TRP A 135 5.41 -23.09 -34.74
N LEU A 136 4.91 -24.10 -34.00
CA LEU A 136 4.62 -25.42 -34.56
C LEU A 136 3.56 -25.36 -35.67
N ASN A 137 2.52 -24.56 -35.49
CA ASN A 137 1.49 -24.35 -36.50
C ASN A 137 2.05 -23.63 -37.74
N GLU A 138 2.89 -22.59 -37.56
CA GLU A 138 3.57 -21.92 -38.67
C GLU A 138 4.51 -22.86 -39.44
N VAL A 139 5.21 -23.77 -38.76
CA VAL A 139 6.08 -24.76 -39.41
C VAL A 139 5.27 -25.81 -40.16
N ALA A 140 4.10 -26.22 -39.63
CA ALA A 140 3.22 -27.19 -40.28
C ALA A 140 2.60 -26.64 -41.59
N ASP A 141 2.41 -25.32 -41.69
CA ASP A 141 1.86 -24.65 -42.87
C ASP A 141 2.91 -24.32 -43.94
N ARG A 142 4.19 -24.65 -43.70
CA ARG A 142 5.24 -24.50 -44.71
C ARG A 142 5.13 -25.60 -45.77
N PRO A 143 5.20 -25.25 -47.07
CA PRO A 143 5.23 -26.25 -48.14
C PRO A 143 6.39 -27.21 -47.89
N SER A 144 6.12 -28.51 -48.04
CA SER A 144 7.13 -29.54 -47.81
C SER A 144 8.32 -29.33 -48.74
N TYR A 145 9.51 -29.78 -48.31
CA TYR A 145 10.76 -29.65 -49.07
C TYR A 145 10.64 -30.16 -50.52
N ILE A 146 9.81 -31.18 -50.75
CA ILE A 146 9.50 -31.74 -52.08
C ILE A 146 8.73 -30.74 -52.97
N VAL A 147 7.82 -29.94 -52.40
CA VAL A 147 7.08 -28.88 -53.11
C VAL A 147 8.00 -27.71 -53.42
N LEU A 148 8.87 -27.34 -52.46
CA LEU A 148 9.87 -26.30 -52.63
C LEU A 148 10.88 -26.63 -53.74
N GLU A 149 11.35 -27.86 -53.85
CA GLU A 149 12.24 -28.28 -54.95
C GLU A 149 11.54 -28.23 -56.32
N ARG A 150 10.24 -28.54 -56.39
CA ARG A 150 9.45 -28.38 -57.63
C ARG A 150 9.23 -26.93 -58.02
N MET A 151 9.11 -26.03 -57.04
CA MET A 151 8.98 -24.59 -57.27
C MET A 151 10.35 -23.96 -57.64
N ALA A 152 11.44 -24.37 -56.98
CA ALA A 152 12.80 -23.90 -57.23
C ALA A 152 13.36 -24.35 -58.59
N ALA A 153 12.88 -25.47 -59.14
CA ALA A 153 13.18 -25.87 -60.51
C ALA A 153 12.61 -24.92 -61.58
N HIS A 154 11.83 -23.89 -61.18
CA HIS A 154 11.19 -22.93 -62.09
C HIS A 154 11.75 -21.49 -61.99
N GLU A 155 12.67 -21.22 -61.07
CA GLU A 155 13.32 -19.91 -60.91
C GLU A 155 14.82 -20.07 -60.69
N SER A 156 15.54 -20.33 -61.79
CA SER A 156 16.96 -20.04 -61.88
C SER A 156 17.13 -18.68 -62.53
N GLU A 157 17.51 -17.66 -61.75
CA GLU A 157 18.61 -16.75 -62.11
C GLU A 157 18.88 -15.71 -61.01
N VAL A 158 20.17 -15.37 -60.89
CA VAL A 158 20.77 -14.20 -60.21
C VAL A 158 21.21 -14.36 -58.73
N ASN A 159 22.42 -14.94 -58.64
CA ASN A 159 23.65 -14.28 -58.16
C ASN A 159 24.18 -14.58 -56.75
N SER A 160 25.51 -14.56 -56.73
CA SER A 160 26.47 -15.19 -55.85
C SER A 160 27.06 -14.22 -54.80
N GLY A 161 27.63 -14.78 -53.73
CA GLY A 161 28.51 -14.03 -52.82
C GLY A 161 28.79 -14.76 -51.50
N VAL A 162 30.00 -15.29 -51.36
CA VAL A 162 30.51 -16.10 -50.23
C VAL A 162 31.20 -15.20 -49.18
N SER A 163 31.13 -15.52 -47.87
CA SER A 163 32.32 -15.71 -47.00
C SER A 163 32.01 -15.94 -45.50
N PHE A 164 32.88 -16.74 -44.89
CA PHE A 164 32.92 -17.27 -43.53
C PHE A 164 33.61 -16.32 -42.51
N ALA A 165 33.26 -16.41 -41.21
CA ALA A 165 34.15 -16.90 -40.12
C ALA A 165 33.82 -16.37 -38.68
N ALA A 166 33.71 -17.33 -37.75
CA ALA A 166 34.23 -17.44 -36.37
C ALA A 166 34.14 -16.33 -35.27
N SER A 167 33.53 -16.74 -34.14
CA SER A 167 34.03 -16.73 -32.73
C SER A 167 34.64 -15.48 -32.09
N SER A 168 34.04 -15.01 -30.97
CA SER A 168 34.67 -14.99 -29.61
C SER A 168 33.88 -14.16 -28.57
N THR A 169 33.78 -14.68 -27.34
CA THR A 169 33.56 -13.98 -26.06
C THR A 169 34.91 -13.87 -25.32
N PRO A 170 35.09 -13.27 -24.11
CA PRO A 170 34.39 -12.23 -23.32
C PRO A 170 35.35 -11.14 -22.72
N THR A 171 34.82 -10.06 -22.11
CA THR A 171 35.53 -9.16 -21.16
C THR A 171 34.48 -8.66 -20.14
N SER A 172 34.51 -8.95 -18.83
CA SER A 172 35.40 -8.61 -17.69
C SER A 172 35.05 -7.29 -16.97
N HIS A 173 35.08 -7.36 -15.62
CA HIS A 173 35.19 -6.27 -14.62
C HIS A 173 33.91 -5.44 -14.31
N ASP A 174 33.48 -5.14 -13.07
CA ASP A 174 34.08 -5.19 -11.73
C ASP A 174 33.03 -5.11 -10.59
N ASP A 175 33.54 -5.42 -9.39
CA ASP A 175 33.25 -4.87 -8.06
C ASP A 175 32.28 -5.57 -7.07
N GLU A 176 32.91 -6.34 -6.18
CA GLU A 176 32.47 -6.61 -4.82
C GLU A 176 32.52 -5.32 -3.98
N SER A 177 31.44 -5.00 -3.27
CA SER A 177 31.52 -4.13 -2.10
C SER A 177 30.81 -4.76 -0.91
N ILE A 178 31.62 -5.03 0.10
CA ILE A 178 31.34 -5.61 1.40
C ILE A 178 30.35 -4.73 2.18
N HIS A 179 29.14 -5.24 2.43
CA HIS A 179 28.30 -4.75 3.51
C HIS A 179 27.84 -5.89 4.41
N SER A 180 28.04 -5.65 5.70
CA SER A 180 28.12 -6.57 6.82
C SER A 180 26.83 -7.37 7.08
N ASN A 181 27.05 -8.65 7.39
CA ASN A 181 26.06 -9.62 7.82
C ASN A 181 25.34 -9.19 9.12
N ALA A 182 24.14 -8.64 8.98
CA ALA A 182 23.06 -8.85 9.95
C ALA A 182 22.16 -9.96 9.41
N ARG A 183 21.99 -11.05 10.18
CA ARG A 183 21.29 -12.29 9.79
C ARG A 183 20.04 -11.99 8.94
N GLY A 184 20.13 -12.37 7.65
CA GLY A 184 19.24 -11.93 6.60
C GLY A 184 17.84 -12.54 6.66
N GLU A 185 16.93 -11.89 7.39
CA GLU A 185 15.51 -12.01 7.05
C GLU A 185 15.30 -11.35 5.68
N LYS A 186 14.96 -12.15 4.67
CA LYS A 186 14.67 -11.65 3.32
C LYS A 186 13.47 -10.70 3.38
N ARG A 187 13.69 -9.42 3.10
CA ARG A 187 12.61 -8.43 3.01
C ARG A 187 11.67 -8.75 1.83
N PRO A 188 10.34 -8.70 2.02
CA PRO A 188 9.41 -9.08 0.97
C PRO A 188 9.51 -8.16 -0.26
N ASN A 189 9.63 -8.73 -1.48
CA ASN A 189 9.70 -7.99 -2.75
C ASN A 189 8.36 -7.48 -3.26
N LEU A 190 7.68 -6.71 -2.42
CA LEU A 190 6.38 -6.14 -2.70
C LEU A 190 6.45 -4.62 -2.77
N ARG A 191 5.61 -4.04 -3.66
CA ARG A 191 5.36 -2.59 -3.67
C ARG A 191 4.37 -2.28 -2.55
N LEU A 192 4.91 -1.88 -1.41
CA LEU A 192 4.13 -1.67 -0.20
C LEU A 192 3.75 -0.21 0.01
N VAL A 193 2.54 -0.02 0.53
CA VAL A 193 2.07 1.22 1.14
C VAL A 193 1.67 0.90 2.56
N VAL A 194 2.23 1.62 3.54
CA VAL A 194 1.85 1.49 4.95
C VAL A 194 1.02 2.71 5.33
N LEU A 195 -0.19 2.47 5.79
CA LEU A 195 -1.11 3.48 6.30
C LEU A 195 -1.23 3.28 7.81
N SER A 196 -1.29 4.37 8.57
CA SER A 196 -1.54 4.33 10.01
C SER A 196 -2.57 5.39 10.39
N ASP A 197 -3.80 4.95 10.63
CA ASP A 197 -4.87 5.76 11.23
C ASP A 197 -5.05 5.43 12.73
N MET A 198 -4.06 4.76 13.34
CA MET A 198 -4.06 4.40 14.77
C MET A 198 -4.31 5.62 15.67
N SER A 199 -4.87 5.37 16.86
CA SER A 199 -4.91 6.34 17.94
C SER A 199 -4.80 5.62 19.28
N ALA A 200 -4.16 6.27 20.25
CA ALA A 200 -3.93 5.68 21.56
C ALA A 200 -5.28 5.40 22.27
N PRO A 201 -5.44 4.23 22.91
CA PRO A 201 -6.70 3.82 23.52
C PRO A 201 -6.88 4.46 24.90
N TRP A 202 -6.91 5.78 24.96
CA TRP A 202 -7.07 6.48 26.23
C TRP A 202 -8.52 6.42 26.72
N PRO A 203 -8.78 6.19 28.01
CA PRO A 203 -10.07 6.56 28.59
C PRO A 203 -10.23 8.07 28.46
N GLN A 204 -11.41 8.49 28.00
CA GLN A 204 -11.72 9.91 27.89
C GLN A 204 -11.77 10.51 29.30
N THR A 205 -10.89 11.48 29.59
CA THR A 205 -10.81 12.11 30.91
C THR A 205 -11.67 13.37 31.01
N HIS A 206 -12.01 13.98 29.87
CA HIS A 206 -12.81 15.20 29.77
C HIS A 206 -13.73 15.15 28.53
N GLY A 207 -14.90 15.80 28.57
CA GLY A 207 -15.79 15.92 27.41
C GLY A 207 -16.78 14.76 27.21
N PHE A 208 -17.34 14.22 28.30
CA PHE A 208 -18.37 13.17 28.30
C PHE A 208 -19.70 13.54 27.59
N SER A 209 -19.80 14.75 27.02
CA SER A 209 -21.01 15.26 26.35
C SER A 209 -21.22 14.72 24.93
N ILE A 210 -20.31 13.87 24.41
CA ILE A 210 -20.46 13.26 23.08
C ILE A 210 -21.44 12.08 23.16
N LYS A 211 -22.71 12.33 22.85
CA LYS A 211 -23.77 11.32 22.72
C LYS A 211 -23.57 10.42 21.49
N THR A 212 -22.66 9.45 21.57
CA THR A 212 -22.64 8.34 20.60
C THR A 212 -22.94 7.03 21.32
N LEU A 213 -24.19 6.55 21.19
CA LEU A 213 -24.79 5.43 21.93
C LEU A 213 -24.28 4.03 21.54
N SER A 214 -23.13 3.90 20.87
CA SER A 214 -22.54 2.60 20.54
C SER A 214 -21.24 2.38 21.31
N ASN A 215 -21.36 1.74 22.49
CA ASN A 215 -20.29 1.21 23.35
C ASN A 215 -18.98 2.06 23.48
N PRO A 216 -18.82 2.86 24.54
CA PRO A 216 -17.73 3.83 24.69
C PRO A 216 -16.38 3.26 25.16
N TYR A 217 -16.31 1.99 25.57
CA TYR A 217 -15.16 1.52 26.38
C TYR A 217 -13.95 1.01 25.60
N ILE A 218 -14.05 0.73 24.30
CA ILE A 218 -12.89 0.33 23.49
C ILE A 218 -13.02 0.95 22.09
N ARG A 219 -12.63 2.22 21.95
CA ARG A 219 -12.39 2.84 20.64
C ARG A 219 -10.93 3.28 20.56
N MET A 220 -10.23 2.89 19.49
CA MET A 220 -8.99 3.54 19.03
C MET A 220 -9.31 4.89 18.37
N MET A 221 -10.24 5.63 18.97
CA MET A 221 -10.73 6.93 18.52
C MET A 221 -10.93 7.89 19.70
N ASN A 222 -10.50 7.51 20.90
CA ASN A 222 -10.65 8.35 22.08
C ASN A 222 -9.39 9.18 22.30
N THR A 223 -9.52 10.49 22.14
CA THR A 223 -8.65 11.45 22.79
C THR A 223 -8.85 11.36 24.30
N SER A 224 -7.77 11.41 25.06
CA SER A 224 -7.84 11.61 26.50
C SER A 224 -8.51 12.95 26.85
N GLY A 225 -8.45 13.93 25.93
CA GLY A 225 -8.89 15.31 26.14
C GLY A 225 -7.74 16.21 26.62
N ILE A 226 -6.54 15.66 26.82
CA ILE A 226 -5.33 16.37 27.22
C ILE A 226 -4.39 16.37 26.02
N ALA A 227 -4.22 17.54 25.38
CA ALA A 227 -3.47 17.67 24.13
C ALA A 227 -2.05 17.08 24.21
N PHE A 228 -1.34 17.30 25.31
CA PHE A 228 -0.01 16.74 25.53
C PHE A 228 0.00 15.21 25.52
N LYS A 229 -0.96 14.58 26.21
CA LYS A 229 -1.07 13.12 26.31
C LYS A 229 -1.49 12.49 24.98
N ASP A 230 -2.39 13.17 24.26
CA ASP A 230 -2.84 12.74 22.94
C ASP A 230 -1.71 12.84 21.90
N HIS A 231 -0.92 13.91 21.97
CA HIS A 231 0.30 14.08 21.18
C HIS A 231 1.30 12.96 21.44
N ALA A 232 1.78 12.82 22.69
CA ALA A 232 2.78 11.83 23.06
C ALA A 232 2.35 10.40 22.66
N GLY A 233 1.12 10.01 23.00
CA GLY A 233 0.60 8.69 22.66
C GLY A 233 0.47 8.45 21.14
N SER A 234 0.21 9.50 20.34
CA SER A 234 0.23 9.35 18.88
C SER A 234 1.63 9.28 18.29
N MET A 235 2.61 9.95 18.89
CA MET A 235 4.00 9.87 18.46
C MET A 235 4.56 8.47 18.69
N ASP A 236 4.29 7.83 19.82
CA ASP A 236 4.68 6.43 20.08
C ASP A 236 4.15 5.49 18.99
N LEU A 237 2.87 5.65 18.62
CA LEU A 237 2.25 4.86 17.56
C LEU A 237 2.86 5.14 16.18
N CYS A 238 3.18 6.40 15.89
CA CYS A 238 3.83 6.79 14.64
C CYS A 238 5.25 6.25 14.55
N HIS A 239 6.01 6.26 15.65
CA HIS A 239 7.34 5.66 15.73
C HIS A 239 7.30 4.15 15.52
N ALA A 240 6.34 3.46 16.14
CA ALA A 240 6.15 2.02 15.93
C ALA A 240 5.77 1.70 14.46
N ALA A 241 4.85 2.47 13.88
CA ALA A 241 4.47 2.33 12.48
C ALA A 241 5.64 2.62 11.53
N LEU A 242 6.45 3.63 11.83
CA LEU A 242 7.65 3.99 11.06
C LEU A 242 8.72 2.89 11.13
N SER A 243 8.96 2.31 12.31
CA SER A 243 9.88 1.18 12.48
C SER A 243 9.43 -0.04 11.67
N PHE A 244 8.13 -0.34 11.68
CA PHE A 244 7.59 -1.40 10.83
C PHE A 244 7.71 -1.06 9.33
N ALA A 245 7.46 0.19 8.96
CA ALA A 245 7.61 0.66 7.60
C ALA A 245 9.07 0.55 7.13
N SER A 246 10.07 0.86 7.96
CA SER A 246 11.48 0.71 7.59
C SER A 246 11.92 -0.72 7.35
N ASP A 247 11.32 -1.66 8.09
CA ASP A 247 11.61 -3.09 7.96
C ASP A 247 11.00 -3.68 6.69
N THR A 248 9.81 -3.20 6.32
CA THR A 248 8.97 -3.85 5.29
C THR A 248 8.97 -3.10 3.96
N LEU A 249 9.04 -1.77 3.97
CA LEU A 249 9.06 -0.97 2.74
C LEU A 249 10.37 -1.19 1.97
N LYS A 250 10.21 -1.17 0.65
CA LYS A 250 11.31 -1.09 -0.30
C LYS A 250 11.50 0.36 -0.77
N PRO A 251 12.65 0.68 -1.40
CA PRO A 251 12.83 1.96 -2.06
C PRO A 251 11.63 2.31 -2.96
N GLY A 252 11.08 3.52 -2.78
CA GLY A 252 9.89 3.98 -3.49
C GLY A 252 8.55 3.50 -2.92
N GLY A 253 8.53 2.86 -1.75
CA GLY A 253 7.32 2.64 -0.96
C GLY A 253 6.80 3.92 -0.32
N ASN A 254 5.51 3.92 0.04
CA ASN A 254 4.85 5.08 0.66
C ASN A 254 4.47 4.76 2.10
N PHE A 255 4.62 5.75 2.98
CA PHE A 255 4.20 5.70 4.38
C PHE A 255 3.29 6.90 4.67
N VAL A 256 2.14 6.65 5.29
CA VAL A 256 1.19 7.68 5.73
C VAL A 256 0.82 7.40 7.17
N CYS A 257 0.94 8.39 8.04
CA CYS A 257 0.53 8.28 9.43
C CYS A 257 -0.22 9.54 9.88
N LYS A 258 -1.26 9.34 10.68
CA LYS A 258 -1.97 10.40 11.41
C LYS A 258 -1.34 10.60 12.79
N PHE A 259 -1.17 11.84 13.20
CA PHE A 259 -0.74 12.18 14.56
C PHE A 259 -1.46 13.44 15.09
N TYR A 260 -1.39 13.66 16.40
CA TYR A 260 -1.82 14.92 17.01
C TYR A 260 -0.64 15.88 17.08
N GLN A 261 -0.84 17.13 16.69
CA GLN A 261 0.22 18.14 16.69
C GLN A 261 0.76 18.42 18.09
N GLY A 262 2.07 18.64 18.19
CA GLY A 262 2.72 19.05 19.43
C GLY A 262 4.23 19.25 19.29
N PRO A 263 4.95 19.32 20.42
CA PRO A 263 6.38 19.69 20.45
C PRO A 263 7.29 18.77 19.63
N GLU A 264 6.96 17.49 19.50
CA GLU A 264 7.81 16.47 18.86
C GLU A 264 7.66 16.42 17.33
N ASP A 265 6.70 17.16 16.76
CA ASP A 265 6.40 17.17 15.33
C ASP A 265 7.64 17.35 14.45
N LYS A 266 8.48 18.34 14.79
CA LYS A 266 9.68 18.68 14.01
C LYS A 266 10.75 17.59 14.09
N ALA A 267 10.88 16.95 15.25
CA ALA A 267 11.82 15.86 15.44
C ALA A 267 11.39 14.63 14.64
N PHE A 268 10.10 14.31 14.66
CA PHE A 268 9.53 13.22 13.87
C PHE A 268 9.66 13.49 12.36
N GLU A 269 9.37 14.71 11.90
CA GLU A 269 9.56 15.10 10.50
C GLU A 269 11.02 14.99 10.06
N ALA A 270 11.97 15.39 10.91
CA ALA A 270 13.40 15.26 10.62
C ALA A 270 13.82 13.78 10.48
N LEU A 271 13.23 12.88 11.27
CA LEU A 271 13.44 11.44 11.14
C LEU A 271 12.90 10.92 9.81
N LEU A 272 11.68 11.32 9.42
CA LEU A 272 11.09 10.94 8.13
C LEU A 272 11.94 11.42 6.95
N ARG A 273 12.46 12.65 7.00
CA ARG A 273 13.30 13.23 5.93
C ARG A 273 14.62 12.50 5.72
N LYS A 274 15.12 11.79 6.73
CA LYS A 274 16.30 10.91 6.60
C LYS A 274 15.98 9.60 5.89
N MET A 275 14.73 9.16 5.91
CA MET A 275 14.31 7.84 5.44
C MET A 275 13.55 7.87 4.11
N PHE A 276 12.86 8.98 3.81
CA PHE A 276 12.02 9.14 2.63
C PHE A 276 12.49 10.31 1.76
N ALA A 277 12.43 10.11 0.44
CA ALA A 277 12.83 11.12 -0.54
C ALA A 277 11.95 12.38 -0.51
N LYS A 278 10.69 12.25 -0.12
CA LYS A 278 9.72 13.35 0.00
C LYS A 278 8.90 13.17 1.27
N VAL A 279 8.75 14.25 2.02
CA VAL A 279 7.95 14.30 3.26
C VAL A 279 7.01 15.49 3.16
N HIS A 280 5.72 15.22 3.36
CA HIS A 280 4.65 16.21 3.32
C HIS A 280 3.87 16.15 4.64
N ARG A 281 3.51 17.32 5.15
CA ARG A 281 2.61 17.47 6.29
C ARG A 281 1.34 18.15 5.78
N GLU A 282 0.21 17.49 5.90
CA GLU A 282 -1.07 17.99 5.44
C GLU A 282 -2.08 18.01 6.58
N LYS A 283 -3.02 18.95 6.49
CA LYS A 283 -4.27 18.89 7.27
C LYS A 283 -5.43 18.83 6.28
N PRO A 284 -5.99 17.62 6.01
CA PRO A 284 -7.07 17.47 5.05
C PRO A 284 -8.27 18.34 5.38
N GLU A 285 -8.99 18.85 4.38
CA GLU A 285 -10.17 19.69 4.59
C GLU A 285 -11.30 18.96 5.33
N SER A 286 -11.31 17.63 5.22
CA SER A 286 -12.27 16.74 5.89
C SER A 286 -11.95 16.49 7.38
N SER A 287 -10.81 16.99 7.88
CA SER A 287 -10.49 17.01 9.31
C SER A 287 -11.34 18.05 10.05
N ARG A 288 -11.75 17.75 11.30
CA ARG A 288 -12.55 18.71 12.08
C ARG A 288 -11.70 19.94 12.39
N SER A 289 -12.26 21.14 12.24
CA SER A 289 -11.59 22.42 12.54
C SER A 289 -11.06 22.48 13.98
N VAL A 290 -11.80 21.93 14.94
CA VAL A 290 -11.47 21.88 16.38
C VAL A 290 -10.44 20.79 16.73
N SER A 291 -10.01 19.99 15.76
CA SER A 291 -9.16 18.84 16.02
C SER A 291 -7.70 19.11 15.62
N LEU A 292 -6.79 18.76 16.52
CA LEU A 292 -5.33 18.90 16.36
C LEU A 292 -4.72 17.78 15.50
N HIS A 293 -5.52 17.05 14.72
CA HIS A 293 -4.99 16.00 13.84
C HIS A 293 -4.30 16.63 12.63
N SER A 294 -3.10 16.13 12.31
CA SER A 294 -2.47 16.25 11.00
C SER A 294 -2.33 14.85 10.40
#